data_AF-A0A3A0A2V3-F1
#
_entry.id   AF-A0A3A0A2V3-F1
#
_cell.length_a   1.000
_cell.length_b   1.000
_cell.length_c   1.000
_cell.angle_alpha   90.00
_cell.angle_beta   90.00
_cell.angle_gamma   90.00
#
_symmetry.space_group_name_H-M   'P 1'
#
loop_
_entity.id
_entity.type
_entity.pdbx_description
1 polymer ?
#
loop_
_entity_poly.entity_id
_entity_poly.type
_entity_poly.pdbx_seq_one_letter_code
_entity_poly.pdbx_strand_id
1 'polypeptide(L)' 'MTKDRFSNALLGLGTIMLVLFVILELMGLRADPLLPALAALALGGTAVLDRLGEHEEFE' A
#
# COMPACT_ATOMS: atom_id res chain seq x y z
N MET A 1 3.43 -12.71 -14.27
CA MET A 1 3.01 -13.70 -13.23
C MET A 1 3.65 -13.49 -11.86
N THR A 2 4.99 -13.31 -11.73
CA THR A 2 5.63 -13.05 -10.42
C THR A 2 5.49 -11.59 -9.97
N LYS A 3 5.59 -10.63 -10.91
CA LYS A 3 5.43 -9.18 -10.65
C LYS A 3 4.01 -8.83 -10.16
N ASP A 4 2.98 -9.41 -10.76
CA ASP A 4 1.57 -9.17 -10.41
C ASP A 4 1.26 -9.56 -8.97
N ARG A 5 1.79 -10.70 -8.53
CA ARG A 5 1.62 -11.17 -7.14
C ARG A 5 2.35 -10.28 -6.15
N PHE A 6 3.51 -9.74 -6.54
CA PHE A 6 4.29 -8.83 -5.70
C PHE A 6 3.62 -7.47 -5.57
N SER A 7 3.15 -6.89 -6.68
CA SER A 7 2.37 -5.65 -6.69
C SER A 7 1.09 -5.80 -5.86
N ASN A 8 0.32 -6.87 -6.08
CA ASN A 8 -0.91 -7.12 -5.36
C ASN A 8 -0.70 -7.40 -3.85
N ALA A 9 0.41 -8.06 -3.48
CA ALA A 9 0.77 -8.26 -2.08
C ALA A 9 1.17 -6.95 -1.39
N LEU A 10 1.88 -6.05 -2.10
CA LEU A 10 2.27 -4.74 -1.60
C LEU A 10 1.05 -3.81 -1.44
N LEU A 11 0.11 -3.89 -2.38
CA LEU A 11 -1.18 -3.18 -2.31
C LEU A 11 -2.00 -3.65 -1.11
N GLY A 12 -2.11 -4.98 -0.95
CA GLY A 12 -2.84 -5.59 0.16
C GLY A 12 -2.24 -5.22 1.51
N LEU A 13 -0.91 -5.27 1.64
CA LEU A 13 -0.21 -4.89 2.87
C LEU A 13 -0.45 -3.42 3.24
N GLY A 14 -0.31 -2.50 2.29
CA GLY A 14 -0.55 -1.08 2.52
C GLY A 14 -2.01 -0.77 2.89
N THR A 15 -2.96 -1.48 2.26
CA THR A 15 -4.39 -1.33 2.56
C THR A 15 -4.72 -1.81 3.96
N ILE A 16 -4.21 -2.99 4.36
CA ILE A 16 -4.39 -3.54 5.71
C ILE A 16 -3.82 -2.59 6.76
N MET A 17 -2.63 -2.01 6.53
CA MET A 17 -2.03 -1.03 7.45
C MET A 17 -2.92 0.21 7.64
N LEU A 18 -3.50 0.76 6.56
CA LEU A 18 -4.42 1.90 6.66
C LEU A 18 -5.70 1.55 7.42
N VAL A 19 -6.31 0.39 7.12
CA VAL A 19 -7.52 -0.06 7.82
C VAL A 19 -7.25 -0.23 9.31
N LEU A 20 -6.11 -0.84 9.67
CA LEU A 20 -5.73 -1.02 11.07
C LEU A 20 -5.51 0.32 11.78
N PHE A 21 -4.86 1.28 11.10
CA PHE A 21 -4.65 2.62 11.63
C PHE A 21 -5.98 3.34 11.90
N VAL A 22 -6.91 3.31 10.95
CA VAL A 22 -8.25 3.91 11.12
C VAL A 22 -8.99 3.27 12.30
N ILE A 23 -8.93 1.94 12.45
CA ILE A 23 -9.54 1.24 13.60
C ILE A 23 -8.93 1.72 14.92
N LEU A 24 -7.60 1.83 14.99
CA LEU A 24 -6.91 2.29 16.21
C LEU A 24 -7.27 3.75 16.55
N GLU A 25 -7.34 4.62 15.55
CA GLU A 25 -7.71 6.02 15.73
C GLU A 25 -9.17 6.18 16.17
N LEU A 26 -10.09 5.38 15.61
CA LEU A 26 -11.50 5.32 16.03
C LEU A 26 -11.67 4.76 17.46
N MET A 27 -10.77 3.88 17.90
CA MET A 27 -10.74 3.40 19.29
C MET A 27 -10.13 4.41 20.28
N GLY A 28 -9.67 5.57 19.80
CA GLY A 28 -9.04 6.60 20.64
C GLY A 28 -7.61 6.26 21.07
N LEU A 29 -7.01 5.21 20.50
CA LEU A 29 -5.60 4.91 20.66
C LEU A 29 -4.82 5.86 19.74
N ARG A 30 -4.07 6.78 20.35
CA ARG A 30 -3.24 7.75 19.63
C ARG A 30 -2.10 7.00 18.94
N ALA A 31 -2.36 6.51 17.73
CA ALA A 31 -1.37 5.84 16.91
C ALA A 31 -0.36 6.86 16.38
N ASP A 32 0.92 6.45 16.31
CA ASP A 32 1.98 7.31 15.81
C ASP A 32 1.68 7.78 14.37
N PRO A 33 1.81 9.10 14.08
CA PRO A 33 1.48 9.66 12.76
C PRO A 33 2.41 9.17 11.64
N LEU A 34 3.50 8.47 11.98
CA LEU A 34 4.40 7.83 11.03
C LEU A 34 3.76 6.62 10.33
N LEU A 35 2.81 5.94 10.99
CA LEU A 35 2.14 4.75 10.47
C LEU A 35 1.31 5.01 9.20
N PRO A 36 0.43 6.03 9.15
CA PRO A 36 -0.34 6.35 7.94
C PRO A 36 0.56 6.93 6.83
N ALA A 37 1.63 7.65 7.19
CA ALA A 37 2.61 8.14 6.21
C ALA A 37 3.36 6.99 5.52
N LEU A 38 3.77 5.97 6.27
CA LEU A 38 4.39 4.76 5.73
C LEU A 38 3.42 3.95 4.86
N ALA A 39 2.16 3.85 5.29
CA ALA A 39 1.12 3.16 4.52
C ALA A 39 0.79 3.89 3.20
N ALA A 40 0.72 5.23 3.22
CA ALA A 40 0.56 6.04 2.02
C ALA A 40 1.75 5.88 1.05
N LEU A 41 2.98 5.80 1.56
CA LEU A 41 4.17 5.53 0.76
C LEU A 41 4.12 4.15 0.11
N ALA A 42 3.73 3.12 0.85
CA ALA A 42 3.63 1.75 0.33
C ALA A 42 2.55 1.62 -0.75
N LEU A 43 1.39 2.26 -0.55
CA LEU A 43 0.31 2.27 -1.53
C LEU A 43 0.66 3.09 -2.78
N GLY A 44 1.24 4.28 -2.60
CA GLY A 44 1.71 5.11 -3.71
C GLY A 44 2.82 4.43 -4.52
N GLY A 45 3.78 3.79 -3.84
CA GLY A 45 4.82 2.99 -4.48
C GLY A 45 4.26 1.81 -5.28
N THR A 46 3.22 1.15 -4.76
CA THR A 46 2.54 0.07 -5.49
C THR A 46 1.85 0.60 -6.74
N ALA A 47 1.15 1.74 -6.69
CA ALA A 47 0.52 2.36 -7.86
C ALA A 47 1.54 2.78 -8.94
N VAL A 48 2.74 3.21 -8.53
CA VAL A 48 3.83 3.53 -9.46
C VAL A 48 4.40 2.26 -10.10
N LEU A 49 4.58 1.18 -9.32
CA LEU A 49 5.04 -0.11 -9.85
C LEU A 49 4.02 -0.74 -10.80
N ASP A 50 2.73 -0.59 -10.50
CA ASP A 50 1.62 -1.04 -11.36
C ASP A 50 1.67 -0.35 -12.73
N ARG A 51 1.82 0.99 -12.75
CA ARG A 51 2.01 1.81 -13.96
C ARG A 51 3.25 1.47 -14.77
N LEU A 52 4.36 1.12 -14.11
CA LEU A 52 5.59 0.70 -14.78
C LEU A 52 5.45 -0.69 -15.39
N GLY A 53 4.67 -1.58 -14.78
CA GLY A 53 4.35 -2.89 -15.33
C GLY A 53 3.55 -2.84 -16.63
N GLU A 54 2.58 -1.93 -16.74
CA GLU A 54 1.78 -1.73 -17.97
C GLU A 54 2.63 -1.30 -19.19
N HIS A 55 3.80 -0.68 -18.98
CA HIS A 55 4.70 -0.29 -20.06
C HIS A 55 5.55 -1.43 -20.62
N GLU A 56 5.69 -2.56 -19.91
CA GLU A 56 6.44 -3.75 -20.36
C GLU A 56 5.60 -4.69 -21.25
N GLU A 57 4.27 -4.53 -21.31
CA GLU A 57 3.36 -5.38 -22.11
C GLU A 57 3.19 -4.95 -23.58
N PHE A 58 3.87 -3.87 -24.01
CA PHE A 58 3.79 -3.35 -25.39
C PHE A 58 5.07 -3.55 -26.23
N GLU A 59 6.02 -4.39 -25.80
CA GLU A 59 7.22 -4.79 -26.58
C GLU A 59 7.17 -6.25 -27.05
#